data_AF-A0A3P3WAS2-F1
#
_entry.id   AF-A0A3P3WAS2-F1
#
_cell.length_a   1.000
_cell.length_b   1.000
_cell.length_c   1.000
_cell.angle_alpha   90.00
_cell.angle_beta   90.00
_cell.angle_gamma   90.00
#
_symmetry.space_group_name_H-M   'P 1'
#
loop_
_entity.id
_entity.type
_entity.pdbx_description
1 polymer ?
#
loop_
_entity_poly.entity_id
_entity_poly.type
_entity_poly.pdbx_seq_one_letter_code
_entity_poly.pdbx_strand_id
1 'polypeptide(L)'
;MIYNTLDYLPIKIFIKIQETGNLSLLATVDEDVSNEELQILFDKLSDEFQQLNGEDNSSRNFMILKEISHLEAKLKTAMCGIEILRFEANNSVMLALSELLNVTIRTNRTDYYFKDLERAESKARLINKSIEKLRDQLPKKEETKFDSIDDTLAAIAMITGVSFDFNALSCTAYAALIKQTKQKVKAQEESINKLKNK
;
A
#
# COMPACT_ATOMS: atom_id res chain seq x y z
N MET A 1 -23.35 7.79 24.22
CA MET A 1 -23.18 6.58 23.39
C MET A 1 -21.78 6.56 22.78
N ILE A 2 -20.98 5.57 23.18
CA ILE A 2 -19.70 5.23 22.57
C ILE A 2 -19.91 4.11 21.55
N TYR A 3 -19.35 4.26 20.36
CA TYR A 3 -19.25 3.17 19.38
C TYR A 3 -18.17 2.19 19.82
N ASN A 4 -18.58 1.12 20.48
CA ASN A 4 -17.67 0.09 21.01
C ASN A 4 -17.64 -1.21 20.18
N THR A 5 -18.49 -1.32 19.16
CA THR A 5 -18.50 -2.46 18.22
C THR A 5 -18.69 -1.99 16.78
N LEU A 6 -18.18 -2.79 15.84
CA LEU A 6 -18.34 -2.56 14.39
C LEU A 6 -19.79 -2.75 13.90
N ASP A 7 -20.65 -3.38 14.70
CA ASP A 7 -22.06 -3.63 14.34
C ASP A 7 -22.91 -2.36 14.41
N TYR A 8 -22.55 -1.43 15.29
CA TYR A 8 -23.28 -0.18 15.47
C TYR A 8 -22.51 1.04 14.96
N LEU A 9 -21.21 0.91 14.68
CA LEU A 9 -20.38 1.98 14.13
C LEU A 9 -20.67 2.20 12.63
N PRO A 10 -21.14 3.38 12.21
CA PRO A 10 -21.33 3.68 10.80
C PRO A 10 -20.00 3.77 10.04
N ILE A 11 -19.94 3.17 8.85
CA ILE A 11 -18.71 3.11 8.04
C ILE A 11 -18.18 4.50 7.66
N LYS A 12 -19.07 5.46 7.42
CA LYS A 12 -18.68 6.85 7.14
C LYS A 12 -17.95 7.50 8.32
N ILE A 13 -18.41 7.24 9.54
CA ILE A 13 -17.78 7.76 10.75
C ILE A 13 -16.41 7.11 10.90
N PHE A 14 -16.32 5.80 10.73
CA PHE A 14 -15.06 5.07 10.79
C PHE A 14 -14.02 5.60 9.79
N ILE A 15 -14.40 5.78 8.51
CA ILE A 15 -13.50 6.32 7.48
C ILE A 15 -13.10 7.77 7.81
N LYS A 16 -14.05 8.59 8.26
CA LYS A 16 -13.75 9.97 8.66
C LYS A 16 -12.76 10.04 9.82
N ILE A 17 -12.82 9.11 10.78
CA ILE A 17 -11.82 9.00 11.86
C ILE A 17 -10.45 8.62 11.27
N GLN A 18 -10.39 7.65 10.34
CA GLN A 18 -9.14 7.28 9.68
C GLN A 18 -8.50 8.44 8.90
N GLU A 19 -9.31 9.28 8.25
CA GLU A 19 -8.83 10.42 7.46
C GLU A 19 -8.40 11.61 8.32
N THR A 20 -9.15 11.90 9.40
CA THR A 20 -8.98 13.13 10.19
C THR A 20 -8.23 12.93 11.50
N GLY A 21 -8.09 11.69 11.97
CA GLY A 21 -7.58 11.38 13.31
C GLY A 21 -8.49 11.85 14.45
N ASN A 22 -9.70 12.30 14.16
CA ASN A 22 -10.61 12.85 15.16
C ASN A 22 -11.38 11.74 15.90
N LEU A 23 -10.79 11.24 16.99
CA LEU A 23 -11.36 10.19 17.83
C LEU A 23 -12.63 10.61 18.57
N SER A 24 -12.88 11.92 18.72
CA SER A 24 -14.11 12.43 19.35
C SER A 24 -15.37 12.04 18.57
N LEU A 25 -15.24 11.54 17.34
CA LEU A 25 -16.35 10.99 16.57
C LEU A 25 -16.81 9.59 17.04
N LEU A 26 -16.03 8.92 17.90
CA LEU A 26 -16.39 7.62 18.50
C LEU A 26 -17.31 7.76 19.71
N ALA A 27 -17.31 8.91 20.35
CA ALA A 27 -18.14 9.22 21.49
C ALA A 27 -19.12 10.34 21.14
N THR A 28 -20.34 10.25 21.65
CA THR A 28 -21.26 11.40 21.63
C THR A 28 -20.83 12.40 22.71
N VAL A 29 -21.12 13.67 22.47
CA VAL A 29 -20.60 14.88 23.17
C VAL A 29 -20.74 14.86 24.71
N ASP A 30 -21.54 13.96 25.27
CA ASP A 30 -21.89 13.91 26.69
C ASP A 30 -21.08 12.90 27.54
N GLU A 31 -20.10 12.19 26.96
CA GLU A 31 -19.27 11.22 27.72
C GLU A 31 -17.81 11.70 27.85
N ASP A 32 -17.38 11.91 29.09
CA ASP A 32 -16.03 12.35 29.49
C ASP A 32 -15.06 11.14 29.39
N VAL A 33 -14.73 10.74 28.17
CA VAL A 33 -13.80 9.63 27.88
C VAL A 33 -12.42 10.21 27.58
N SER A 34 -11.38 9.64 28.17
CA SER A 34 -10.02 10.08 27.87
C SER A 34 -9.63 9.76 26.42
N ASN A 35 -8.86 10.64 25.79
CA ASN A 35 -8.37 10.40 24.42
C ASN A 35 -7.54 9.10 24.32
N GLU A 36 -6.86 8.69 25.39
CA GLU A 36 -6.08 7.45 25.43
C GLU A 36 -6.99 6.20 25.35
N GLU A 37 -8.11 6.20 26.07
CA GLU A 37 -9.09 5.11 26.01
C GLU A 37 -9.78 5.04 24.64
N LEU A 38 -10.09 6.19 24.03
CA LEU A 38 -10.63 6.25 22.67
C LEU A 38 -9.64 5.73 21.63
N GLN A 39 -8.34 6.01 21.80
CA GLN A 39 -7.30 5.49 20.91
C GLN A 39 -7.22 3.98 21.00
N ILE A 40 -7.15 3.43 22.22
CA ILE A 40 -7.11 1.96 22.44
C ILE A 40 -8.35 1.29 21.84
N LEU A 41 -9.52 1.90 22.03
CA LEU A 41 -10.77 1.40 21.48
C LEU A 41 -10.76 1.41 19.94
N PHE A 42 -10.29 2.50 19.34
CA PHE A 42 -10.21 2.62 17.90
C PHE A 42 -9.22 1.64 17.28
N ASP A 43 -8.06 1.45 17.90
CA ASP A 43 -7.05 0.48 17.45
C ASP A 43 -7.65 -0.93 17.44
N LYS A 44 -8.36 -1.30 18.51
CA LYS A 44 -9.08 -2.59 18.57
C LYS A 44 -10.13 -2.73 17.47
N LEU A 45 -10.95 -1.70 17.24
CA LEU A 45 -11.98 -1.72 16.20
C LEU A 45 -11.38 -1.77 14.79
N SER A 46 -10.26 -1.09 14.58
CA SER A 46 -9.50 -1.13 13.34
C SER A 46 -8.95 -2.53 13.07
N ASP A 47 -8.37 -3.17 14.09
CA ASP A 47 -7.86 -4.55 13.98
C ASP A 47 -9.00 -5.55 13.68
N GLU A 48 -10.14 -5.44 14.36
CA GLU A 48 -11.33 -6.25 14.08
C GLU A 48 -11.83 -6.04 12.63
N PHE A 49 -11.82 -4.79 12.16
CA PHE A 49 -12.25 -4.45 10.79
C PHE A 49 -11.29 -4.99 9.73
N GLN A 50 -9.98 -5.00 10.00
CA GLN A 50 -8.98 -5.61 9.12
C GLN A 50 -9.16 -7.14 9.04
N GLN A 51 -9.40 -7.80 10.18
CA GLN A 51 -9.65 -9.24 10.23
C GLN A 51 -10.92 -9.62 9.45
N LEU A 52 -11.99 -8.82 9.56
CA LEU A 52 -13.24 -9.03 8.82
C LEU A 52 -13.07 -8.91 7.31
N ASN A 53 -12.22 -7.99 6.85
CA ASN A 53 -11.95 -7.80 5.43
C ASN A 53 -10.96 -8.81 4.84
N GLY A 54 -10.36 -9.66 5.68
CA GLY A 54 -9.60 -10.85 5.24
C GLY A 54 -8.39 -10.55 4.37
N GLU A 55 -7.81 -9.35 4.45
CA GLU A 55 -6.62 -9.02 3.69
C GLU A 55 -5.35 -9.47 4.42
N ASP A 56 -5.05 -10.77 4.34
CA ASP A 56 -3.69 -11.32 4.52
C ASP A 56 -2.67 -10.69 3.54
N ASN A 57 -3.15 -9.94 2.55
CA ASN A 57 -2.34 -9.16 1.62
C ASN A 57 -1.67 -7.95 2.27
N SER A 58 -2.13 -7.44 3.42
CA SER A 58 -1.50 -6.27 4.07
C SER A 58 -0.06 -6.55 4.48
N SER A 59 0.19 -7.73 5.09
CA SER A 59 1.53 -8.19 5.47
C SER A 59 2.41 -8.45 4.25
N ARG A 60 1.87 -9.08 3.20
CA ARG A 60 2.60 -9.29 1.94
C ARG A 60 2.94 -7.98 1.24
N ASN A 61 2.00 -7.04 1.17
CA ASN A 61 2.20 -5.71 0.59
C ASN A 61 3.23 -4.92 1.39
N PHE A 62 3.17 -5.00 2.72
CA PHE A 62 4.18 -4.40 3.61
C PHE A 62 5.57 -4.97 3.34
N MET A 63 5.70 -6.30 3.19
CA MET A 63 6.98 -6.93 2.85
C MET A 63 7.50 -6.48 1.47
N ILE A 64 6.61 -6.39 0.48
CA ILE A 64 6.96 -5.89 -0.86
C ILE A 64 7.40 -4.42 -0.79
N LEU A 65 6.68 -3.56 -0.06
CA LEU A 65 7.01 -2.15 0.13
C LEU A 65 8.34 -1.95 0.88
N LYS A 66 8.60 -2.78 1.89
CA LYS A 66 9.87 -2.81 2.62
C LYS A 66 11.02 -3.17 1.67
N GLU A 67 10.83 -4.18 0.83
CA GLU A 67 11.83 -4.59 -0.15
C GLU A 67 12.05 -3.51 -1.21
N ILE A 68 10.99 -2.88 -1.72
CA ILE A 68 11.08 -1.72 -2.62
C ILE A 68 11.91 -0.61 -1.97
N SER A 69 11.60 -0.25 -0.72
CA SER A 69 12.31 0.80 0.02
C SER A 69 13.79 0.46 0.20
N HIS A 70 14.11 -0.80 0.49
CA HIS A 70 15.47 -1.29 0.59
C HIS A 70 16.22 -1.16 -0.75
N LEU A 71 15.61 -1.59 -1.85
CA LEU A 71 16.20 -1.52 -3.19
C LEU A 71 16.35 -0.07 -3.67
N GLU A 72 15.42 0.82 -3.35
CA GLU A 72 15.51 2.25 -3.66
C GLU A 72 16.66 2.91 -2.90
N ALA A 73 16.82 2.61 -1.61
CA ALA A 73 17.95 3.07 -0.82
C ALA A 73 19.27 2.55 -1.40
N LYS A 74 19.32 1.25 -1.74
CA LYS A 74 20.47 0.63 -2.37
C LYS A 74 20.85 1.30 -3.68
N LEU A 75 19.87 1.55 -4.56
CA LEU A 75 20.05 2.24 -5.83
C LEU A 75 20.57 3.67 -5.63
N LYS A 76 19.95 4.45 -4.75
CA LYS A 76 20.38 5.84 -4.48
C LYS A 76 21.82 5.88 -3.97
N THR A 77 22.16 5.03 -2.99
CA THR A 77 23.52 4.91 -2.47
C THR A 77 24.51 4.53 -3.57
N ALA A 78 24.16 3.56 -4.43
CA ALA A 78 24.98 3.16 -5.56
C ALA A 78 25.23 4.32 -6.55
N MET A 79 24.18 5.01 -6.96
CA MET A 79 24.27 6.13 -7.92
C MET A 79 25.09 7.28 -7.33
N CYS A 80 24.85 7.66 -6.06
CA CYS A 80 25.65 8.67 -5.38
C CYS A 80 27.13 8.26 -5.30
N GLY A 81 27.42 6.99 -4.95
CA GLY A 81 28.79 6.50 -4.92
C GLY A 81 29.48 6.58 -6.27
N ILE A 82 28.78 6.23 -7.35
CA ILE A 82 29.31 6.33 -8.73
C ILE A 82 29.59 7.78 -9.11
N GLU A 83 28.68 8.71 -8.81
CA GLU A 83 28.88 10.14 -9.11
C GLU A 83 30.05 10.74 -8.31
N ILE A 84 30.20 10.36 -7.04
CA ILE A 84 31.36 10.77 -6.23
C ILE A 84 32.65 10.27 -6.90
N LEU A 85 32.69 9.00 -7.33
CA LEU A 85 33.85 8.40 -7.99
C LEU A 85 34.16 8.99 -9.37
N ARG A 86 33.15 9.54 -10.07
CA ARG A 86 33.38 10.29 -11.31
C ARG A 86 34.12 11.60 -11.06
N PHE A 87 33.89 12.23 -9.92
CA PHE A 87 34.55 13.47 -9.53
C PHE A 87 35.92 13.21 -8.90
N GLU A 88 35.99 12.31 -7.92
CA GLU A 88 37.19 12.00 -7.17
C GLU A 88 37.28 10.51 -6.79
N ALA A 89 38.42 9.89 -7.11
CA ALA A 89 38.65 8.50 -6.75
C ALA A 89 38.82 8.34 -5.23
N ASN A 90 37.86 7.69 -4.59
CA ASN A 90 37.85 7.44 -3.15
C ASN A 90 37.79 5.93 -2.85
N ASN A 91 38.81 5.42 -2.15
CA ASN A 91 38.92 3.99 -1.83
C ASN A 91 37.77 3.46 -0.97
N SER A 92 37.29 4.25 -0.01
CA SER A 92 36.17 3.86 0.86
C SER A 92 34.87 3.72 0.07
N VAL A 93 34.62 4.63 -0.88
CA VAL A 93 33.43 4.58 -1.76
C VAL A 93 33.53 3.40 -2.74
N MET A 94 34.72 3.10 -3.25
CA MET A 94 34.94 1.92 -4.12
C MET A 94 34.67 0.61 -3.38
N LEU A 95 35.11 0.47 -2.13
CA LEU A 95 34.83 -0.70 -1.30
C LEU A 95 33.32 -0.83 -1.03
N ALA A 96 32.66 0.26 -0.64
CA ALA A 96 31.22 0.27 -0.40
C ALA A 96 30.41 -0.15 -1.65
N LEU A 97 30.80 0.34 -2.84
CA LEU A 97 30.17 -0.09 -4.10
C LEU A 97 30.47 -1.55 -4.44
N SER A 98 31.65 -2.04 -4.11
CA SER A 98 32.03 -3.44 -4.33
C SER A 98 31.14 -4.37 -3.54
N GLU A 99 30.93 -4.09 -2.25
CA GLU A 99 30.04 -4.85 -1.38
C GLU A 99 28.57 -4.75 -1.85
N LEU A 100 28.15 -3.56 -2.24
CA LEU A 100 26.75 -3.28 -2.55
C LEU A 100 26.31 -3.85 -3.92
N LEU A 101 27.18 -3.83 -4.94
CA LEU A 101 26.87 -4.25 -6.32
C LEU A 101 27.63 -5.50 -6.79
N ASN A 102 28.52 -6.03 -5.96
CA ASN A 102 29.45 -7.11 -6.32
C ASN A 102 30.24 -6.77 -7.60
N VAL A 103 30.95 -5.63 -7.56
CA VAL A 103 31.76 -5.10 -8.67
C VAL A 103 33.17 -4.78 -8.20
N THR A 104 34.13 -4.86 -9.11
CA THR A 104 35.50 -4.41 -8.85
C THR A 104 35.80 -3.21 -9.73
N ILE A 105 36.27 -2.13 -9.11
CA ILE A 105 36.65 -0.89 -9.80
C ILE A 105 38.17 -0.85 -9.85
N ARG A 106 38.74 -0.91 -11.05
CA ARG A 106 40.19 -0.91 -11.24
C ARG A 106 40.71 0.52 -11.37
N THR A 107 41.74 0.85 -10.58
CA THR A 107 42.39 2.17 -10.59
C THR A 107 43.73 2.19 -11.35
N ASN A 108 44.15 1.04 -11.89
CA ASN A 108 45.45 0.89 -12.56
C ASN A 108 45.57 1.68 -13.87
N ARG A 109 44.45 1.96 -14.55
CA ARG A 109 44.39 2.83 -15.72
C ARG A 109 43.06 3.57 -15.78
N THR A 110 43.12 4.82 -16.21
CA THR A 110 41.97 5.73 -16.28
C THR A 110 40.85 5.18 -17.19
N ASP A 111 41.19 4.53 -18.29
CA ASP A 111 40.22 3.94 -19.22
C ASP A 111 39.48 2.73 -18.62
N TYR A 112 40.16 1.92 -17.81
CA TYR A 112 39.51 0.82 -17.09
C TYR A 112 38.65 1.32 -15.94
N TYR A 113 39.09 2.37 -15.25
CA TYR A 113 38.35 2.99 -14.17
C TYR A 113 36.95 3.46 -14.61
N PHE A 114 36.88 4.30 -15.64
CA PHE A 114 35.60 4.81 -16.13
C PHE A 114 34.71 3.70 -16.73
N LYS A 115 35.30 2.71 -17.42
CA LYS A 115 34.54 1.54 -17.90
C LYS A 115 33.96 0.70 -16.76
N ASP A 116 34.69 0.56 -15.66
CA ASP A 116 34.19 -0.17 -14.50
C ASP A 116 33.08 0.63 -13.78
N LEU A 117 33.15 1.96 -13.75
CA LEU A 117 32.07 2.81 -13.28
C LEU A 117 30.80 2.70 -14.16
N GLU A 118 30.94 2.68 -15.48
CA GLU A 118 29.80 2.46 -16.40
C GLU A 118 29.15 1.08 -16.19
N ARG A 119 29.95 0.05 -15.93
CA ARG A 119 29.44 -1.29 -15.58
C ARG A 119 28.71 -1.28 -14.24
N ALA A 120 29.25 -0.59 -13.23
CA ALA A 120 28.61 -0.43 -11.94
C ALA A 120 27.28 0.32 -12.08
N GLU A 121 27.23 1.39 -12.88
CA GLU A 121 26.01 2.14 -13.18
C GLU A 121 24.97 1.26 -13.89
N SER A 122 25.40 0.49 -14.89
CA SER A 122 24.52 -0.44 -15.60
C SER A 122 23.90 -1.47 -14.64
N LYS A 123 24.70 -2.03 -13.72
CA LYS A 123 24.19 -2.93 -12.68
C LYS A 123 23.25 -2.22 -11.70
N ALA A 124 23.56 -1.01 -11.27
CA ALA A 124 22.68 -0.22 -10.41
C ALA A 124 21.33 -0.01 -11.11
N ARG A 125 21.31 0.35 -12.40
CA ARG A 125 20.08 0.49 -13.20
C ARG A 125 19.27 -0.81 -13.34
N LEU A 126 19.88 -2.00 -13.20
CA LEU A 126 19.11 -3.24 -13.15
C LEU A 126 18.26 -3.36 -11.86
N ILE A 127 18.66 -2.69 -10.78
CA ILE A 127 17.87 -2.63 -9.55
C ILE A 127 16.53 -1.93 -9.81
N ASN A 128 16.48 -0.91 -10.67
CA ASN A 128 15.22 -0.27 -11.08
C ASN A 128 14.24 -1.27 -11.70
N LYS A 129 14.72 -2.19 -12.54
CA LYS A 129 13.86 -3.21 -13.14
C LYS A 129 13.28 -4.15 -12.08
N SER A 130 14.03 -4.45 -11.03
CA SER A 130 13.54 -5.23 -9.89
C SER A 130 12.50 -4.46 -9.07
N ILE A 131 12.73 -3.16 -8.85
CA ILE A 131 11.76 -2.26 -8.19
C ILE A 131 10.45 -2.22 -8.98
N GLU A 132 10.49 -2.03 -10.30
CA GLU A 132 9.31 -2.02 -11.17
C GLU A 132 8.54 -3.33 -11.09
N LYS A 133 9.21 -4.47 -11.18
CA LYS A 133 8.59 -5.79 -11.03
C LYS A 133 7.90 -5.99 -9.68
N LEU A 134 8.49 -5.46 -8.60
CA LEU A 134 7.88 -5.52 -7.26
C LEU A 134 6.68 -4.58 -7.16
N ARG A 135 6.76 -3.40 -7.78
CA ARG A 135 5.61 -2.47 -7.86
C ARG A 135 4.45 -3.07 -8.63
N ASP A 136 4.71 -3.84 -9.69
CA ASP A 136 3.67 -4.55 -10.45
C ASP A 136 2.95 -5.64 -9.65
N GLN A 137 3.58 -6.15 -8.57
CA GLN A 137 2.98 -7.12 -7.65
C GLN A 137 2.11 -6.48 -6.57
N LEU A 138 2.27 -5.17 -6.33
CA LEU A 138 1.36 -4.44 -5.46
C LEU A 138 -0.01 -4.34 -6.13
N PRO A 139 -1.10 -4.30 -5.35
CA PRO A 139 -2.40 -3.97 -5.89
C PRO A 139 -2.25 -2.66 -6.67
N LYS A 140 -2.51 -2.72 -7.99
CA LYS A 140 -2.53 -1.52 -8.81
C LYS A 140 -3.55 -0.60 -8.15
N LYS A 141 -3.17 0.66 -7.91
CA LYS A 141 -4.16 1.72 -7.71
C LYS A 141 -4.99 1.71 -8.99
N GLU A 142 -6.09 0.99 -9.00
CA GLU A 142 -7.14 1.31 -9.93
C GLU A 142 -7.50 2.74 -9.59
N GLU A 143 -7.24 3.67 -10.52
CA GLU A 143 -7.85 5.00 -10.49
C GLU A 143 -9.35 4.86 -10.76
N THR A 144 -10.04 3.95 -10.08
CA THR A 144 -11.45 4.14 -9.79
C THR A 144 -11.49 5.28 -8.79
N LYS A 145 -11.55 6.51 -9.32
CA LYS A 145 -11.99 7.69 -8.60
C LYS A 145 -13.41 7.46 -8.10
N PHE A 146 -13.56 6.65 -7.05
CA PHE A 146 -14.62 6.86 -6.11
C PHE A 146 -14.09 7.97 -5.20
N ASP A 147 -14.33 9.22 -5.62
CA ASP A 147 -13.83 10.40 -4.92
C ASP A 147 -14.47 10.53 -3.52
N SER A 148 -15.54 9.77 -3.24
CA SER A 148 -16.17 9.66 -1.92
C SER A 148 -16.60 8.23 -1.55
N ILE A 149 -16.70 7.96 -0.24
CA ILE A 149 -17.35 6.76 0.30
C ILE A 149 -18.80 6.64 -0.21
N ASP A 150 -19.47 7.75 -0.47
CA ASP A 150 -20.83 7.77 -1.03
C ASP A 150 -20.92 7.17 -2.42
N ASP A 151 -19.95 7.47 -3.30
CA ASP A 151 -19.90 6.87 -4.63
C ASP A 151 -19.67 5.36 -4.55
N THR A 152 -18.84 4.93 -3.59
CA THR A 152 -18.59 3.50 -3.33
C THR A 152 -19.86 2.79 -2.86
N LEU A 153 -20.60 3.39 -1.92
CA LEU A 153 -21.85 2.85 -1.40
C LEU A 153 -22.94 2.82 -2.49
N ALA A 154 -23.01 3.84 -3.33
CA ALA A 154 -23.91 3.88 -4.48
C ALA A 154 -23.61 2.76 -5.49
N ALA A 155 -22.34 2.51 -5.80
CA ALA A 155 -21.94 1.40 -6.67
C ALA A 155 -22.30 0.04 -6.07
N ILE A 156 -22.06 -0.16 -4.77
CA ILE A 156 -22.46 -1.37 -4.05
C ILE A 156 -23.98 -1.56 -4.12
N ALA A 157 -24.78 -0.52 -3.85
CA ALA A 157 -26.23 -0.57 -3.94
C ALA A 157 -26.69 -0.95 -5.36
N MET A 158 -26.08 -0.38 -6.39
CA MET A 158 -26.37 -0.70 -7.79
C MET A 158 -26.06 -2.16 -8.15
N ILE A 159 -24.89 -2.69 -7.76
CA ILE A 159 -24.47 -4.07 -8.08
C ILE A 159 -25.29 -5.10 -7.29
N THR A 160 -25.52 -4.82 -6.01
CA THR A 160 -26.27 -5.73 -5.13
C THR A 160 -27.76 -5.68 -5.37
N GLY A 161 -28.30 -4.54 -5.82
CA GLY A 161 -29.73 -4.28 -5.96
C GLY A 161 -30.42 -3.98 -4.63
N VAL A 162 -29.64 -3.69 -3.57
CA VAL A 162 -30.13 -3.45 -2.21
C VAL A 162 -30.07 -1.95 -1.93
N SER A 163 -31.19 -1.39 -1.46
CA SER A 163 -31.25 0.00 -0.96
C SER A 163 -30.97 0.03 0.54
N PHE A 164 -30.13 0.96 0.98
CA PHE A 164 -29.79 1.18 2.39
C PHE A 164 -29.46 2.65 2.63
N ASP A 165 -29.59 3.11 3.87
CA ASP A 165 -29.18 4.46 4.27
C ASP A 165 -27.65 4.52 4.41
N PHE A 166 -27.00 5.37 3.60
CA PHE A 166 -25.55 5.50 3.57
C PHE A 166 -24.96 6.04 4.87
N ASN A 167 -25.74 6.78 5.66
CA ASN A 167 -25.27 7.38 6.91
C ASN A 167 -25.39 6.42 8.10
N ALA A 168 -26.27 5.42 8.02
CA ALA A 168 -26.52 4.45 9.08
C ALA A 168 -25.88 3.07 8.82
N LEU A 169 -25.26 2.87 7.65
CA LEU A 169 -24.67 1.59 7.30
C LEU A 169 -23.48 1.27 8.21
N SER A 170 -23.60 0.17 8.98
CA SER A 170 -22.55 -0.27 9.89
C SER A 170 -21.32 -0.84 9.17
N CYS A 171 -20.18 -0.85 9.86
CA CYS A 171 -18.94 -1.44 9.35
C CYS A 171 -19.09 -2.94 9.01
N THR A 172 -19.83 -3.71 9.81
CA THR A 172 -20.06 -5.14 9.53
C THR A 172 -20.99 -5.36 8.35
N ALA A 173 -22.05 -4.56 8.22
CA ALA A 173 -22.94 -4.60 7.06
C ALA A 173 -22.20 -4.22 5.78
N TYR A 174 -21.33 -3.20 5.84
CA TYR A 174 -20.47 -2.81 4.72
C TYR A 174 -19.52 -3.94 4.29
N ALA A 175 -18.84 -4.61 5.23
CA ALA A 175 -17.96 -5.74 4.92
C ALA A 175 -18.70 -6.90 4.23
N ALA A 176 -19.92 -7.21 4.70
CA ALA A 176 -20.77 -8.23 4.06
C ALA A 176 -21.18 -7.83 2.63
N LEU A 177 -21.56 -6.57 2.41
CA LEU A 177 -21.93 -6.04 1.10
C LEU A 177 -20.75 -6.03 0.12
N ILE A 178 -19.54 -5.69 0.57
CA ILE A 178 -18.33 -5.82 -0.26
C ILE A 178 -18.12 -7.27 -0.69
N LYS A 179 -18.24 -8.22 0.24
CA LYS A 179 -18.05 -9.65 -0.07
C LYS A 179 -19.07 -10.12 -1.11
N GLN A 180 -20.33 -9.73 -0.95
CA GLN A 180 -21.40 -10.03 -1.91
C GLN A 180 -21.15 -9.39 -3.28
N THR A 181 -20.68 -8.13 -3.29
CA THR A 181 -20.32 -7.39 -4.51
C THR A 181 -19.19 -8.11 -5.26
N LYS A 182 -18.10 -8.46 -4.57
CA LYS A 182 -16.97 -9.22 -5.15
C LYS A 182 -17.44 -10.55 -5.75
N GLN A 183 -18.33 -11.28 -5.08
CA GLN A 183 -18.90 -12.53 -5.61
C GLN A 183 -19.74 -12.31 -6.88
N LYS A 184 -20.59 -11.27 -6.90
CA LYS A 184 -21.40 -10.92 -8.08
C LYS A 184 -20.54 -10.51 -9.27
N VAL A 185 -19.54 -9.65 -9.07
CA VAL A 185 -18.62 -9.22 -10.12
C VAL A 185 -17.88 -10.42 -10.70
N LYS A 186 -17.31 -11.29 -9.85
CA LYS A 186 -16.63 -12.51 -10.29
C LYS A 186 -17.53 -13.43 -11.12
N ALA A 187 -18.78 -13.63 -10.69
CA ALA A 187 -19.75 -14.45 -11.43
C ALA A 187 -20.08 -13.84 -12.81
N GLN A 188 -20.15 -12.51 -12.91
CA GLN A 188 -20.35 -11.80 -14.17
C GLN A 188 -19.14 -11.92 -15.10
N GLU A 189 -17.92 -11.74 -14.59
CA GLU A 189 -16.68 -11.92 -15.35
C GLU A 189 -16.56 -13.35 -15.91
N GLU A 190 -16.82 -14.37 -15.09
CA GLU A 190 -16.84 -15.77 -15.52
C GLU A 190 -17.88 -16.02 -16.63
N SER A 191 -19.04 -15.39 -16.53
CA SER A 191 -20.10 -15.50 -17.54
C SER A 191 -19.71 -14.81 -18.85
N ILE A 192 -19.10 -13.63 -18.79
CA ILE A 192 -18.60 -12.89 -19.96
C ILE A 192 -17.48 -13.68 -20.66
N ASN A 193 -16.55 -14.25 -19.89
CA ASN A 193 -15.46 -15.05 -20.45
C ASN A 193 -15.97 -16.34 -21.13
N LYS A 194 -17.01 -16.97 -20.59
CA LYS A 194 -17.68 -18.12 -21.23
C LYS A 194 -18.37 -17.75 -22.54
N LEU A 195 -18.93 -16.53 -22.65
CA LEU A 195 -19.56 -16.05 -23.88
C LEU A 195 -18.54 -15.66 -24.96
N LYS A 196 -17.37 -15.13 -24.58
CA LYS A 196 -16.30 -14.79 -25.53
C LYS A 196 -15.56 -16.00 -26.11
N ASN A 197 -15.62 -17.14 -25.42
CA ASN A 197 -14.96 -18.39 -25.82
C ASN A 197 -15.91 -19.36 -26.56
N LYS A 198 -17.13 -18.92 -26.90
CA LYS A 198 -18.09 -19.62 -27.78
C LYS A 198 -18.14 -18.93 -29.12
#